data_AF-A0A2J5P978-F1
#
_entry.id   AF-A0A2J5P978-F1
#
_cell.length_a   1.000
_cell.length_b   1.000
_cell.length_c   1.000
_cell.angle_alpha   90.00
_cell.angle_beta   90.00
_cell.angle_gamma   90.00
#
_symmetry.space_group_name_H-M   'P 1'
#
loop_
_entity.id
_entity.type
_entity.pdbx_description
1 polymer ?
#
loop_
_entity_poly.entity_id
_entity_poly.type
_entity_poly.pdbx_seq_one_letter_code
_entity_poly.pdbx_strand_id
1 'polypeptide(L)'
;MRVVILGSGVVGVASAWYLSQAGHEVTVIDRQPGPAEETSAANAGQISPGYAAPWAAPGVPLKAIKWMFQRHAPLAIGLDGTPFQLKWMWQMLRNCDTRHYMENKGRMVRLAEYSRDCLKALRESTGIQYEGRQGGTLQLFRTDKQFENATRDIAVLQ
;
A
#
# COMPACT_ATOMS: atom_id res chain seq x y z
N MET A 1 23.34 -14.45 -11.67
CA MET A 1 22.26 -15.41 -12.05
C MET A 1 21.41 -14.79 -13.15
N ARG A 2 20.66 -15.59 -13.91
CA ARG A 2 19.64 -15.10 -14.86
C ARG A 2 18.28 -15.00 -14.18
N VAL A 3 17.61 -13.87 -14.31
CA VAL A 3 16.30 -13.60 -13.70
C VAL A 3 15.34 -13.10 -14.76
N VAL A 4 14.17 -13.72 -14.86
CA VAL A 4 13.08 -13.27 -15.73
C VAL A 4 12.03 -12.57 -14.87
N ILE A 5 11.65 -11.36 -15.27
CA ILE A 5 10.59 -10.57 -14.65
C ILE A 5 9.43 -10.48 -15.64
N LEU A 6 8.23 -10.82 -15.18
CA LEU A 6 7.00 -10.72 -15.95
C LEU A 6 6.26 -9.45 -15.55
N GLY A 7 6.20 -8.48 -16.46
CA GLY A 7 5.62 -7.16 -16.24
C GLY A 7 6.65 -6.05 -16.09
N SER A 8 6.45 -4.97 -16.83
CA SER A 8 7.23 -3.72 -16.86
C SER A 8 6.45 -2.55 -16.26
N GLY A 9 5.51 -2.85 -15.34
CA GLY A 9 4.96 -1.87 -14.41
C GLY A 9 5.99 -1.39 -13.39
N VAL A 10 5.63 -0.43 -12.53
CA VAL A 10 6.56 0.22 -11.58
C VAL A 10 7.33 -0.77 -10.70
N VAL A 11 6.67 -1.82 -10.20
CA VAL A 11 7.32 -2.86 -9.37
C VAL A 11 8.28 -3.70 -10.18
N GLY A 12 7.91 -4.08 -11.41
CA GLY A 12 8.73 -4.90 -12.30
C GLY A 12 10.00 -4.18 -12.72
N VAL A 13 9.88 -2.92 -13.17
CA VAL A 13 11.02 -2.08 -13.55
C VAL A 13 11.94 -1.79 -12.37
N ALA A 14 11.38 -1.45 -11.19
CA ALA A 14 12.20 -1.24 -10.00
C ALA A 14 12.95 -2.51 -9.57
N SER A 15 12.28 -3.67 -9.62
CA SER A 15 12.93 -4.96 -9.32
C SER A 15 14.05 -5.27 -10.32
N ALA A 16 13.80 -5.03 -11.62
CA ALA A 16 14.79 -5.23 -12.67
C ALA A 16 16.03 -4.35 -12.45
N TRP A 17 15.81 -3.09 -12.09
CA TRP A 17 16.88 -2.15 -11.77
C TRP A 17 17.75 -2.65 -10.61
N TYR A 18 17.16 -2.95 -9.45
CA TYR A 18 17.93 -3.38 -8.28
C TYR A 18 18.63 -4.73 -8.48
N LEU A 19 18.01 -5.68 -9.20
CA LEU A 19 18.65 -6.95 -9.54
C LEU A 19 19.81 -6.76 -10.53
N SER A 20 19.67 -5.88 -11.51
CA SER A 20 20.75 -5.52 -12.43
C SER A 20 21.92 -4.88 -11.68
N GLN A 21 21.64 -3.95 -10.75
CA GLN A 21 22.67 -3.34 -9.90
C GLN A 21 23.40 -4.36 -9.00
N ALA A 22 22.72 -5.44 -8.59
CA ALA A 22 23.33 -6.54 -7.84
C ALA A 22 24.09 -7.57 -8.72
N GLY A 23 24.28 -7.28 -10.01
CA GLY A 23 25.07 -8.12 -10.94
C GLY A 23 24.30 -9.30 -11.53
N HIS A 24 22.98 -9.29 -11.48
CA HIS A 24 22.15 -10.29 -12.15
C HIS A 24 21.90 -9.92 -13.61
N GLU A 25 21.83 -10.94 -14.47
CA GLU A 25 21.37 -10.79 -15.86
C GLU A 25 19.84 -10.83 -15.83
N VAL A 26 19.18 -9.73 -16.17
CA VAL A 26 17.73 -9.58 -16.04
C VAL A 26 17.06 -9.45 -17.41
N THR A 27 16.05 -10.26 -17.67
CA THR A 27 15.14 -10.11 -18.81
C THR A 27 13.77 -9.68 -18.30
N VAL A 28 13.25 -8.57 -18.80
CA VAL A 28 11.88 -8.12 -18.53
C VAL A 28 11.01 -8.46 -19.74
N ILE A 29 9.90 -9.14 -19.50
CA ILE A 29 8.90 -9.49 -20.52
C ILE A 29 7.59 -8.82 -20.13
N ASP A 30 7.04 -8.01 -21.01
CA ASP A 30 5.69 -7.44 -20.84
C ASP A 30 4.81 -7.80 -22.03
N ARG A 31 3.50 -7.85 -21.81
CA ARG A 31 2.49 -8.08 -22.85
C ARG A 31 2.17 -6.82 -23.64
N GLN A 32 2.38 -5.65 -23.05
CA GLN A 32 2.13 -4.35 -23.64
C GLN A 32 3.32 -3.91 -24.52
N PRO A 33 3.07 -3.06 -25.55
CA PRO A 33 4.13 -2.51 -26.41
C PRO A 33 5.23 -1.75 -25.67
N GLY A 34 4.91 -1.15 -24.52
CA GLY A 34 5.83 -0.34 -23.73
C GLY A 34 5.65 -0.50 -22.21
N PRO A 35 6.57 0.06 -21.42
CA PRO A 35 6.50 0.00 -19.98
C PRO A 35 5.38 0.85 -19.41
N ALA A 36 4.87 0.41 -18.26
CA ALA A 36 3.89 1.15 -17.48
C ALA A 36 2.59 1.52 -18.22
N GLU A 37 2.10 0.72 -19.17
CA GLU A 37 0.88 1.04 -19.97
C GLU A 37 -0.46 0.67 -19.31
N GLU A 38 -0.45 0.13 -18.07
CA GLU A 38 -1.68 -0.24 -17.33
C GLU A 38 -1.81 0.54 -16.02
N THR A 39 -1.93 -0.14 -14.87
CA THR A 39 -2.10 0.49 -13.55
C THR A 39 -1.01 1.51 -13.22
N SER A 40 0.18 1.36 -13.81
CA SER A 40 1.29 2.30 -13.62
C SER A 40 1.18 3.57 -14.48
N ALA A 41 0.42 3.57 -15.59
CA ALA A 41 0.36 4.67 -16.57
C ALA A 41 -0.25 5.95 -16.00
N ALA A 42 -1.39 5.79 -15.31
CA ALA A 42 -2.26 6.88 -14.89
C ALA A 42 -2.62 6.77 -13.40
N ASN A 43 -1.63 6.41 -12.58
CA ASN A 43 -1.80 6.49 -11.13
C ASN A 43 -1.72 7.95 -10.66
N ALA A 44 -2.22 8.24 -9.46
CA ALA A 44 -2.26 9.60 -8.92
C ALA A 44 -0.88 10.21 -8.58
N GLY A 45 0.22 9.44 -8.71
CA GLY A 45 1.59 9.91 -8.49
C GLY A 45 1.94 10.21 -7.04
N GLN A 46 1.05 9.92 -6.08
CA GLN A 46 1.22 10.30 -4.69
C GLN A 46 2.02 9.27 -3.89
N ILE A 47 3.07 9.73 -3.21
CA ILE A 47 3.89 8.91 -2.31
C ILE A 47 3.47 9.23 -0.86
N SER A 48 2.72 8.31 -0.25
CA SER A 48 2.03 8.54 1.04
C SER A 48 2.41 7.52 2.12
N PRO A 49 3.67 7.50 2.61
CA PRO A 49 4.12 6.49 3.56
C PRO A 49 3.36 6.53 4.89
N GLY A 50 2.95 7.72 5.34
CA GLY A 50 2.18 7.89 6.59
C GLY A 50 0.73 7.41 6.53
N TYR A 51 0.22 7.03 5.35
CA TYR A 51 -1.12 6.47 5.18
C TYR A 51 -1.13 4.93 5.20
N ALA A 52 0.01 4.30 5.52
CA ALA A 52 0.09 2.86 5.68
C ALA A 52 -0.64 2.44 6.98
N ALA A 53 -1.85 1.89 6.83
CA ALA A 53 -2.66 1.40 7.94
C ALA A 53 -3.05 -0.07 7.72
N PRO A 54 -3.03 -0.91 8.77
CA PRO A 54 -3.55 -2.27 8.68
C PRO A 54 -5.02 -2.27 8.30
N TRP A 55 -5.38 -3.16 7.38
CA TRP A 55 -6.77 -3.35 7.00
C TRP A 55 -7.64 -3.87 8.16
N ALA A 56 -7.06 -4.68 9.05
CA ALA A 56 -7.68 -5.19 10.27
C ALA A 56 -7.66 -4.14 11.41
N ALA A 57 -8.29 -2.99 11.19
CA ALA A 57 -8.39 -1.94 12.20
C ALA A 57 -9.45 -2.26 13.28
N PRO A 58 -9.29 -1.74 14.51
CA PRO A 58 -10.32 -1.85 15.54
C PRO A 58 -11.64 -1.25 15.04
N GLY A 59 -12.72 -2.00 15.21
CA GLY A 59 -14.05 -1.61 14.72
C GLY A 59 -14.38 -2.04 13.28
N VAL A 60 -13.43 -2.60 12.52
CA VAL A 60 -13.72 -3.23 11.22
C VAL A 60 -14.78 -4.34 11.33
N PRO A 61 -14.79 -5.23 12.35
CA PRO A 61 -15.83 -6.25 12.46
C PRO A 61 -17.25 -5.67 12.52
N LEU A 62 -17.45 -4.62 13.33
CA LEU A 62 -18.74 -3.94 13.45
C LEU A 62 -19.15 -3.26 12.13
N LYS A 63 -18.19 -2.62 11.44
CA LYS A 63 -18.41 -2.02 10.12
C LYS A 63 -18.73 -3.09 9.07
N ALA A 64 -18.03 -4.22 9.08
CA ALA A 64 -18.24 -5.34 8.17
C ALA A 64 -19.65 -5.91 8.30
N ILE A 65 -20.14 -6.11 9.53
CA ILE A 65 -21.53 -6.52 9.77
C ILE A 65 -22.49 -5.51 9.16
N LYS A 66 -22.30 -4.21 9.40
CA LYS A 66 -23.13 -3.16 8.79
C LYS A 66 -23.07 -3.17 7.26
N TRP A 67 -21.89 -3.38 6.69
CA TRP A 67 -21.66 -3.41 5.24
C TRP A 67 -22.33 -4.61 4.56
N MET A 68 -22.46 -5.76 5.22
CA MET A 68 -23.20 -6.90 4.66
C MET A 68 -24.67 -6.57 4.34
N PHE A 69 -25.25 -5.54 4.96
CA PHE A 69 -26.62 -5.08 4.70
C PHE A 69 -26.70 -3.85 3.77
N GLN A 70 -25.57 -3.41 3.20
CA GLN A 70 -25.53 -2.26 2.29
C GLN A 70 -25.46 -2.70 0.83
N ARG A 71 -26.31 -2.09 -0.02
CA ARG A 71 -26.33 -2.39 -1.47
C ARG A 71 -25.00 -2.07 -2.18
N HIS A 72 -24.30 -1.04 -1.72
CA HIS A 72 -23.00 -0.62 -2.25
C HIS A 72 -21.95 -0.70 -1.14
N ALA A 73 -21.75 -1.91 -0.64
CA ALA A 73 -20.78 -2.20 0.41
C ALA A 73 -19.34 -2.05 -0.12
N PRO A 74 -18.44 -1.39 0.63
CA PRO A 74 -17.01 -1.35 0.29
C PRO A 74 -16.30 -2.69 0.54
N LEU A 75 -16.99 -3.64 1.18
CA LEU A 75 -16.51 -4.98 1.48
C LEU A 75 -17.48 -6.01 0.89
N ALA A 76 -16.97 -6.85 -0.01
CA ALA A 76 -17.68 -8.00 -0.53
C ALA A 76 -17.04 -9.29 0.05
N ILE A 77 -17.86 -10.13 0.67
CA ILE A 77 -17.45 -11.45 1.17
C ILE A 77 -18.32 -12.49 0.47
N GLY A 78 -17.72 -13.27 -0.43
CA GLY A 78 -18.35 -14.46 -1.00
C GLY A 78 -17.92 -15.68 -0.18
N LEU A 79 -18.86 -16.37 0.46
CA LEU A 79 -18.55 -17.60 1.17
C LEU A 79 -18.29 -18.74 0.18
N ASP A 80 -17.12 -19.38 0.28
CA ASP A 80 -16.73 -20.51 -0.57
C ASP A 80 -17.07 -21.88 0.07
N GLY A 81 -17.55 -21.88 1.32
CA GLY A 81 -17.93 -23.07 2.08
C GLY A 81 -16.76 -23.85 2.67
N THR A 82 -15.52 -23.37 2.52
CA THR A 82 -14.34 -24.11 2.97
C THR A 82 -14.00 -23.80 4.43
N PRO A 83 -13.51 -24.80 5.20
CA PRO A 83 -12.95 -24.56 6.53
C PRO A 83 -11.74 -23.60 6.51
N PHE A 84 -11.02 -23.55 5.38
CA PHE A 84 -9.90 -22.65 5.19
C PHE A 84 -10.35 -21.18 5.23
N GLN A 85 -11.40 -20.84 4.49
CA GLN A 85 -11.93 -19.48 4.48
C GLN A 85 -12.41 -19.07 5.88
N LEU A 86 -13.15 -19.94 6.58
CA LEU A 86 -13.61 -19.67 7.94
C LEU A 86 -12.43 -19.46 8.91
N LYS A 87 -11.40 -20.29 8.82
CA LYS A 87 -10.18 -20.17 9.64
C LYS A 87 -9.43 -18.87 9.34
N TRP A 88 -9.36 -18.46 8.08
CA TRP A 88 -8.73 -17.20 7.68
C TRP A 88 -9.53 -15.98 8.18
N MET A 89 -10.85 -15.99 8.00
CA MET A 89 -11.74 -14.94 8.51
C MET A 89 -11.60 -14.80 10.03
N TRP A 90 -11.57 -15.92 10.76
CA TRP A 90 -11.38 -15.88 12.22
C TRP A 90 -10.01 -15.32 12.62
N GLN A 91 -8.93 -15.67 11.91
CA GLN A 91 -7.60 -15.10 12.13
C GLN A 91 -7.56 -13.59 11.84
N MET A 92 -8.23 -13.14 10.78
CA MET A 92 -8.38 -11.72 10.47
C MET A 92 -9.12 -10.99 11.59
N LEU A 93 -10.26 -11.54 12.06
CA LEU A 93 -11.04 -10.96 13.15
C LEU A 93 -10.24 -10.85 14.46
N ARG A 94 -9.37 -11.83 14.75
CA ARG A 94 -8.47 -11.79 15.92
C ARG A 94 -7.39 -10.70 15.85
N ASN A 95 -7.13 -10.14 14.67
CA ASN A 95 -6.22 -9.01 14.50
C ASN A 95 -6.94 -7.65 14.59
N CYS A 96 -8.28 -7.63 14.63
CA CYS A 96 -9.08 -6.41 14.68
C CYS A 96 -9.20 -5.82 16.10
N ASP A 97 -8.09 -5.74 16.83
CA ASP A 97 -7.99 -5.06 18.12
C ASP A 97 -6.87 -4.01 18.13
N THR A 98 -6.93 -3.13 19.13
CA THR A 98 -6.01 -1.99 19.24
C THR A 98 -4.55 -2.42 19.37
N ARG A 99 -4.25 -3.53 20.08
CA ARG A 99 -2.87 -3.96 20.30
C ARG A 99 -2.23 -4.41 18.99
N HIS A 100 -2.87 -5.34 18.27
CA HIS A 100 -2.35 -5.80 16.97
C HIS A 100 -2.33 -4.67 15.94
N TYR A 101 -3.32 -3.78 15.97
CA TYR A 101 -3.33 -2.62 15.08
C TYR A 101 -2.11 -1.73 15.27
N MET A 102 -1.77 -1.35 16.51
CA MET A 102 -0.61 -0.52 16.79
C MET A 102 0.70 -1.20 16.39
N GLU A 103 0.85 -2.50 16.70
CA GLU A 103 2.02 -3.29 16.33
C GLU A 103 2.20 -3.37 14.81
N ASN A 104 1.13 -3.71 14.08
CA ASN A 104 1.16 -3.86 12.63
C ASN A 104 1.30 -2.51 11.92
N LYS A 105 0.64 -1.45 12.41
CA LYS A 105 0.81 -0.09 11.88
C LYS A 105 2.26 0.35 11.99
N GLY A 106 2.91 0.17 13.14
CA GLY A 106 4.33 0.48 13.30
C GLY A 106 5.23 -0.29 12.33
N ARG A 107 4.96 -1.58 12.08
CA ARG A 107 5.70 -2.39 11.08
C ARG A 107 5.49 -1.87 9.66
N MET A 108 4.25 -1.57 9.28
CA MET A 108 3.90 -1.08 7.95
C MET A 108 4.49 0.30 7.66
N VAL A 109 4.44 1.22 8.63
CA VAL A 109 5.01 2.56 8.51
C VAL A 109 6.52 2.47 8.28
N ARG A 110 7.26 1.66 9.06
CA ARG A 110 8.70 1.48 8.85
C ARG A 110 9.04 1.00 7.44
N LEU A 111 8.28 0.05 6.90
CA LEU A 111 8.48 -0.42 5.52
C LEU A 111 8.16 0.67 4.48
N ALA A 112 7.11 1.44 4.73
CA ALA A 112 6.70 2.52 3.84
C ALA A 112 7.72 3.67 3.82
N GLU A 113 8.29 4.02 4.98
CA GLU A 113 9.38 5.00 5.09
C GLU A 113 10.66 4.52 4.42
N TYR A 114 11.03 3.26 4.63
CA TYR A 114 12.15 2.65 3.91
C TYR A 114 11.94 2.72 2.38
N SER A 115 10.75 2.41 1.90
CA SER A 115 10.40 2.52 0.47
C SER A 115 10.50 3.96 -0.06
N ARG A 116 10.04 4.96 0.72
CA ARG A 116 10.21 6.39 0.41
C ARG A 116 11.69 6.75 0.25
N ASP A 117 12.53 6.26 1.17
CA ASP A 117 13.96 6.58 1.18
C ASP A 117 14.68 5.89 0.01
N CYS A 118 14.32 4.64 -0.32
CA CYS A 118 14.78 3.97 -1.54
C CYS A 118 14.41 4.76 -2.80
N LEU A 119 13.20 5.31 -2.88
CA LEU A 119 12.79 6.13 -4.03
C LEU A 119 13.61 7.44 -4.11
N LYS A 120 13.99 8.02 -2.97
CA LYS A 120 14.87 9.18 -2.93
C LYS A 120 16.26 8.83 -3.48
N ALA A 121 16.87 7.76 -2.98
CA ALA A 121 18.16 7.27 -3.47
C ALA A 121 18.12 6.89 -4.95
N LEU A 122 17.02 6.28 -5.41
CA LEU A 122 16.82 5.94 -6.83
C LEU A 122 16.86 7.20 -7.71
N ARG A 123 16.13 8.26 -7.35
CA ARG A 123 16.17 9.53 -8.09
C ARG A 123 17.56 10.14 -8.13
N GLU A 124 18.25 10.16 -7.00
CA GLU A 124 19.60 10.72 -6.88
C GLU A 124 20.61 9.96 -7.75
N SER A 125 20.57 8.62 -7.73
CA SER A 125 21.49 7.77 -8.49
C SER A 125 21.23 7.76 -10.01
N THR A 126 19.97 7.86 -10.43
CA THR A 126 19.58 7.76 -11.86
C THR A 126 19.44 9.12 -12.54
N GLY A 127 19.24 10.19 -11.77
CA GLY A 127 18.96 11.53 -12.29
C GLY A 127 17.57 11.69 -12.92
N ILE A 128 16.64 10.73 -12.73
CA ILE A 128 15.29 10.79 -13.30
C ILE A 128 14.56 12.06 -12.83
N GLN A 129 14.09 12.85 -13.80
CA GLN A 129 13.32 14.07 -13.56
C GLN A 129 11.83 13.81 -13.81
N TYR A 130 10.97 14.28 -12.90
CA TYR A 130 9.52 14.26 -13.02
C TYR A 130 8.89 15.29 -12.07
N GLU A 131 7.57 15.50 -12.16
CA GLU A 131 6.83 16.35 -11.22
C GLU A 131 6.75 15.69 -9.84
N GLY A 132 7.80 15.85 -9.03
CA GLY A 132 7.99 15.19 -7.74
C GLY A 132 7.98 16.15 -6.55
N ARG A 133 6.95 17.00 -6.42
CA ARG A 133 6.85 17.99 -5.31
C ARG A 133 6.93 17.33 -3.93
N GLN A 134 7.75 17.89 -3.04
CA GLN A 134 7.98 17.37 -1.67
C GLN A 134 7.32 18.21 -0.56
N GLY A 135 6.19 18.87 -0.86
CA GLY A 135 5.52 19.81 0.04
C GLY A 135 4.50 19.18 1.01
N GLY A 136 4.37 17.86 1.03
CA GLY A 136 3.34 17.16 1.82
C GLY A 136 1.94 17.28 1.23
N THR A 137 0.92 17.04 2.06
CA THR A 137 -0.50 17.03 1.67
C THR A 137 -1.29 17.99 2.54
N LEU A 138 -2.14 18.82 1.93
CA LEU A 138 -3.12 19.64 2.62
C LEU A 138 -4.42 18.85 2.79
N GLN A 139 -4.89 18.69 4.03
CA GLN A 139 -6.18 18.07 4.33
C GLN A 139 -7.19 19.14 4.76
N LEU A 140 -8.39 19.10 4.19
CA LEU A 140 -9.50 19.99 4.53
C LEU A 140 -10.59 19.19 5.23
N PHE A 141 -11.04 19.67 6.39
CA PHE A 141 -12.07 19.03 7.19
C PHE A 141 -13.31 19.90 7.26
N ARG A 142 -14.49 19.26 7.27
CA ARG A 142 -15.77 19.98 7.38
C ARG A 142 -16.30 20.04 8.81
N THR A 143 -15.78 19.21 9.71
CA THR A 143 -16.21 19.13 11.10
C THR A 143 -15.03 18.91 12.05
N ASP A 144 -15.16 19.40 13.28
CA ASP A 144 -14.13 19.25 14.32
C ASP A 144 -13.82 17.79 14.60
N LYS A 145 -14.84 16.94 14.60
CA LYS A 145 -14.69 15.49 14.77
C LYS A 145 -13.78 14.86 13.72
N GLN A 146 -13.81 15.33 12.47
CA GLN A 146 -12.91 14.82 11.43
C GLN A 146 -11.47 15.27 11.68
N PHE A 147 -11.28 16.52 12.09
CA PHE A 147 -9.97 17.07 12.43
C PHE A 147 -9.33 16.34 13.63
N GLU A 148 -10.10 16.09 14.70
CA GLU A 148 -9.63 15.34 15.87
C GLU A 148 -9.20 13.90 15.51
N ASN A 149 -9.96 13.22 14.65
CA ASN A 149 -9.61 11.88 14.18
C ASN A 149 -8.28 11.91 13.42
N ALA A 150 -8.12 12.84 12.48
CA ALA A 150 -6.88 12.97 11.71
C ALA A 150 -5.67 13.32 12.59
N THR A 151 -5.88 14.14 13.63
CA THR A 151 -4.82 14.49 14.60
C THR A 151 -4.31 13.25 15.33
N ARG A 152 -5.20 12.34 15.75
CA ARG A 152 -4.80 11.06 16.35
C ARG A 152 -4.02 10.17 15.38
N ASP A 153 -4.38 10.18 14.10
CA ASP A 153 -3.67 9.39 13.08
C ASP A 153 -2.27 9.94 12.78
N ILE A 154 -2.12 11.27 12.77
CA ILE A 154 -0.84 11.97 12.57
C ILE A 154 0.11 11.79 13.75
N ALA A 155 -0.40 11.73 14.99
CA ALA A 155 0.44 11.50 16.17
C ALA A 155 1.24 10.20 16.11
N VAL A 156 0.83 9.22 15.28
CA VAL A 156 1.56 7.95 15.07
C VAL A 156 2.75 8.11 14.11
N LEU A 157 2.86 9.26 13.43
CA LEU A 157 3.94 9.58 12.50
C LEU A 157 5.06 10.43 13.13
N GLN A 158 4.92 10.79 14.41
CA GLN A 158 5.92 11.50 15.23
C GLN A 158 6.65 10.51 16.12
#